data_AF-A0A318HMA4-F1
#
_entry.id   AF-A0A318HMA4-F1
#
_cell.length_a   1.000
_cell.length_b   1.000
_cell.length_c   1.000
_cell.angle_alpha   90.00
_cell.angle_beta   90.00
_cell.angle_gamma   90.00
#
_symmetry.space_group_name_H-M   'P 1'
#
loop_
_entity.id
_entity.type
_entity.pdbx_description
1 polymer ?
#
loop_
_entity_poly.entity_id
_entity_poly.type
_entity_poly.pdbx_seq_one_letter_code
_entity_poly.pdbx_strand_id
1 'polypeptide(L)'
;MASPIVPPIVVAAASECWFFRSGEDALATGIPAGAKVFDATGQRLENAGADLSVARGDQNSDDELAEILSAWLRHADAIRWSVADWPLDSLLQCAVEHAGWSDRASNRRKTLHHWLIFVPRTLFRLGINNPRELFRVALDLFRNR
;
A
#
# COMPACT_ATOMS: atom_id res chain seq x y z
N MET A 1 23.88 -1.39 12.45
CA MET A 1 23.45 -2.16 11.27
C MET A 1 22.33 -1.40 10.61
N ALA A 2 22.36 -1.19 9.29
CA ALA A 2 21.24 -0.57 8.58
C ALA A 2 20.05 -1.54 8.59
N SER A 3 18.84 -1.04 8.84
CA SER A 3 17.62 -1.86 8.72
C SER A 3 17.43 -2.27 7.27
N PRO A 4 17.08 -3.55 6.99
CA PRO A 4 16.83 -3.99 5.63
C PRO A 4 15.55 -3.33 5.10
N ILE A 5 15.61 -2.80 3.87
CA ILE A 5 14.44 -2.26 3.16
C ILE A 5 13.55 -3.41 2.69
N VAL A 6 12.27 -3.35 3.01
CA VAL A 6 11.30 -4.42 2.70
C VAL A 6 10.36 -3.99 1.58
N PRO A 7 10.25 -4.73 0.45
CA PRO A 7 9.28 -4.41 -0.59
C PRO A 7 7.83 -4.78 -0.20
N PRO A 8 6.79 -4.14 -0.77
CA PRO A 8 6.83 -3.12 -1.84
C PRO A 8 7.50 -1.81 -1.43
N ILE A 9 8.17 -1.17 -2.39
CA ILE A 9 8.54 0.24 -2.30
C ILE A 9 7.36 1.06 -2.81
N VAL A 10 6.86 1.94 -1.95
CA VAL A 10 5.76 2.86 -2.28
C VAL A 10 6.35 4.24 -2.56
N VAL A 11 6.10 4.76 -3.75
CA VAL A 11 6.40 6.16 -4.10
C VAL A 11 5.08 6.91 -4.16
N ALA A 12 4.87 7.83 -3.24
CA ALA A 12 3.65 8.64 -3.15
C ALA A 12 3.93 10.09 -3.52
N ALA A 13 3.26 10.60 -4.55
CA ALA A 13 3.35 11.99 -4.97
C ALA A 13 1.97 12.57 -5.23
N ALA A 14 1.63 13.66 -4.54
CA ALA A 14 0.31 14.30 -4.64
C ALA A 14 -0.84 13.30 -4.49
N SER A 15 -1.58 12.99 -5.57
CA SER A 15 -2.71 12.06 -5.61
C SER A 15 -2.38 10.72 -6.29
N GLU A 16 -1.10 10.45 -6.57
CA GLU A 16 -0.63 9.23 -7.23
C GLU A 16 0.25 8.40 -6.30
N CYS A 17 0.15 7.08 -6.43
CA CYS A 17 0.98 6.11 -5.74
C CYS A 17 1.49 5.08 -6.76
N TRP A 18 2.79 4.82 -6.70
CA TRP A 18 3.45 3.79 -7.50
C TRP A 18 4.06 2.74 -6.58
N PHE A 19 4.04 1.49 -7.04
CA PHE A 19 4.43 0.33 -6.25
C PHE A 19 5.52 -0.44 -6.98
N PHE A 20 6.68 -0.62 -6.36
CA PHE A 20 7.84 -1.27 -6.96
C PHE A 20 8.29 -2.47 -6.13
N ARG A 21 8.84 -3.49 -6.81
CA ARG A 21 9.34 -4.70 -6.15
C ARG A 21 10.69 -4.50 -5.48
N SER A 22 11.41 -3.44 -5.82
CA SER A 22 12.71 -3.10 -5.29
C SER A 22 12.95 -1.59 -5.34
N GLY A 23 13.93 -1.12 -4.54
CA GLY A 23 14.39 0.27 -4.61
C GLY A 23 15.07 0.61 -5.93
N GLU A 24 15.79 -0.36 -6.51
CA GLU A 24 16.42 -0.24 -7.83
C GLU A 24 15.39 0.04 -8.92
N ASP A 25 14.26 -0.68 -8.93
CA ASP A 25 13.17 -0.44 -9.89
C ASP A 25 12.57 0.97 -9.77
N ALA A 26 12.41 1.44 -8.53
CA ALA A 26 11.89 2.79 -8.26
C ALA A 26 12.87 3.87 -8.75
N LEU A 27 14.16 3.72 -8.45
CA LEU A 27 15.21 4.63 -8.91
C LEU A 27 15.36 4.63 -10.43
N ALA A 28 15.33 3.45 -11.06
CA ALA A 28 15.44 3.29 -12.51
C ALA A 28 14.25 3.89 -13.28
N THR A 29 13.08 3.97 -12.64
CA THR A 29 11.88 4.64 -13.18
C THR A 29 11.92 6.15 -12.97
N GLY A 30 12.68 6.61 -11.97
CA GLY A 30 12.82 8.01 -11.60
C GLY A 30 11.77 8.41 -10.56
N ILE A 31 12.23 8.82 -9.38
CA ILE A 31 11.37 9.28 -8.29
C ILE A 31 11.03 10.76 -8.52
N PRO A 32 9.74 11.14 -8.63
CA PRO A 32 9.35 12.53 -8.83
C PRO A 32 9.85 13.44 -7.70
N ALA A 33 10.19 14.69 -8.03
CA ALA A 33 10.61 15.66 -7.03
C ALA A 33 9.49 15.91 -6.00
N GLY A 34 9.83 15.83 -4.71
CA GLY A 34 8.87 15.99 -3.62
C GLY A 34 8.01 14.75 -3.32
N ALA A 35 8.21 13.64 -4.03
CA ALA A 35 7.57 12.38 -3.69
C ALA A 35 8.09 11.85 -2.34
N LYS A 36 7.20 11.24 -1.58
CA LYS A 36 7.52 10.50 -0.36
C LYS A 36 7.74 9.04 -0.73
N VAL A 37 8.78 8.42 -0.17
CA VAL A 37 9.14 7.03 -0.47
C VAL A 37 9.10 6.23 0.81
N PHE A 38 8.47 5.06 0.76
CA PHE A 38 8.33 4.17 1.90
C PHE A 38 8.63 2.73 1.51
N ASP A 39 9.02 1.93 2.48
CA ASP A 39 9.04 0.49 2.37
C ASP A 39 7.74 -0.13 2.94
N ALA A 40 7.61 -1.46 2.84
CA ALA A 40 6.42 -2.18 3.29
C ALA A 40 6.17 -2.10 4.79
N THR A 41 7.20 -1.82 5.58
CA THR A 41 7.07 -1.66 7.04
C THR A 41 6.59 -0.27 7.42
N GLY A 42 6.41 0.62 6.45
CA GLY A 42 6.09 2.03 6.70
C GLY A 42 7.31 2.88 7.01
N GLN A 43 8.53 2.36 6.87
CA GLN A 43 9.72 3.16 7.06
C GLN A 43 9.90 4.13 5.89
N ARG A 44 10.14 5.39 6.23
CA ARG A 44 10.46 6.42 5.24
C ARG A 44 11.86 6.21 4.66
N LEU A 45 11.94 6.25 3.35
CA LEU A 45 13.18 6.13 2.60
C LEU A 45 13.59 7.48 2.01
N GLU A 46 14.90 7.74 2.03
CA GLU A 46 15.54 8.86 1.36
C GLU A 46 16.37 8.37 0.17
N ASN A 47 16.41 9.17 -0.88
CA ASN A 47 17.29 8.89 -2.01
C ASN A 47 18.72 9.32 -1.66
N ALA A 48 19.61 8.35 -1.45
CA ALA A 48 21.03 8.54 -1.17
C ALA A 48 21.89 8.49 -2.45
N GLY A 49 21.32 8.89 -3.59
CA GLY A 49 21.97 8.92 -4.89
C GLY A 49 21.65 7.68 -5.73
N ALA A 50 22.48 6.65 -5.60
CA ALA A 50 22.34 5.40 -6.36
C ALA A 50 21.52 4.33 -5.63
N ASP A 51 21.08 4.61 -4.39
CA ASP A 51 20.34 3.68 -3.55
C ASP A 51 19.31 4.41 -2.67
N LEU A 52 18.35 3.65 -2.15
CA LEU A 52 17.43 4.11 -1.11
C LEU A 52 17.98 3.71 0.26
N SER A 53 17.83 4.61 1.24
CA SER A 53 18.18 4.33 2.63
C SER A 53 17.08 4.80 3.57
N VAL A 54 16.96 4.18 4.75
CA VAL A 54 16.02 4.62 5.77
C VAL A 54 16.39 6.03 6.24
N ALA A 55 15.44 6.95 6.21
CA ALA A 55 15.64 8.34 6.59
C ALA A 55 16.03 8.45 8.08
N ARG A 56 17.06 9.23 8.39
CA ARG A 56 17.52 9.40 9.78
C ARG A 56 16.53 10.19 10.61
N GLY A 57 16.06 9.60 11.70
CA GLY A 57 15.21 10.26 12.70
C GLY A 57 13.71 10.07 12.50
N ASP A 58 13.30 9.40 11.42
CA ASP A 58 11.90 9.08 11.11
C ASP A 58 11.64 7.61 11.50
N GLN A 59 11.53 7.36 12.80
CA GLN A 59 11.17 6.04 13.34
C GLN A 59 9.65 6.01 13.50
N ASN A 60 9.00 5.11 12.75
CA ASN A 60 7.55 4.87 12.69
C ASN A 60 6.73 5.90 11.89
N SER A 61 6.92 5.89 10.57
CA SER A 61 6.03 6.59 9.62
C SER A 61 4.95 5.65 9.04
N ASP A 62 4.65 4.54 9.72
CA ASP A 62 3.64 3.57 9.31
C ASP A 62 2.23 4.17 9.32
N ASP A 63 1.92 5.00 10.31
CA ASP A 63 0.70 5.81 10.34
C ASP A 63 0.62 6.75 9.12
N GLU A 64 1.74 7.38 8.73
CA GLU A 64 1.77 8.26 7.55
C GLU A 64 1.51 7.49 6.26
N LEU A 65 2.16 6.33 6.08
CA LEU A 65 1.93 5.49 4.90
C LEU A 65 0.50 4.96 4.88
N ALA A 66 -0.06 4.56 6.03
CA ALA A 66 -1.43 4.10 6.14
C ALA A 66 -2.44 5.21 5.79
N GLU A 67 -2.20 6.46 6.22
CA GLU A 67 -3.00 7.62 5.84
C GLU A 67 -2.94 7.89 4.33
N ILE A 68 -1.73 7.88 3.74
CA ILE A 68 -1.51 8.08 2.31
C ILE A 68 -2.26 7.04 1.50
N LEU A 69 -2.08 5.75 1.81
CA LEU A 69 -2.74 4.65 1.10
C LEU A 69 -4.25 4.70 1.27
N SER A 70 -4.74 5.02 2.47
CA SER A 70 -6.17 5.18 2.73
C SER A 70 -6.78 6.31 1.89
N ALA A 71 -6.10 7.45 1.81
CA ALA A 71 -6.55 8.59 1.01
C ALA A 71 -6.52 8.26 -0.50
N TRP A 72 -5.45 7.64 -0.97
CA TRP A 72 -5.29 7.25 -2.36
C TRP A 72 -6.34 6.20 -2.80
N LEU A 73 -6.57 5.16 -1.99
CA LEU A 73 -7.58 4.12 -2.26
C LEU A 73 -9.00 4.70 -2.32
N ARG A 74 -9.33 5.69 -1.49
CA ARG A 74 -10.60 6.41 -1.55
C ARG A 74 -10.71 7.25 -2.82
N HIS A 75 -9.64 7.94 -3.20
CA HIS A 75 -9.62 8.78 -4.40
C HIS A 75 -9.75 7.96 -5.68
N ALA A 76 -9.15 6.78 -5.73
CA ALA A 76 -9.23 5.85 -6.87
C ALA A 76 -10.58 5.14 -7.02
N ASP A 77 -11.58 5.42 -6.17
CA ASP A 77 -12.83 4.65 -5.99
C ASP A 77 -12.57 3.13 -5.85
N ALA A 78 -11.37 2.77 -5.38
CA ALA A 78 -11.00 1.39 -5.11
C ALA A 78 -11.78 0.85 -3.91
N ILE A 79 -12.15 1.74 -2.98
CA ILE A 79 -12.87 1.41 -1.75
C ILE A 79 -13.88 2.51 -1.44
N ARG A 80 -15.14 2.12 -1.15
CA ARG A 80 -16.24 3.06 -0.91
C ARG A 80 -16.43 3.49 0.54
N TRP A 81 -15.91 2.76 1.54
CA TRP A 81 -16.09 3.05 2.98
C TRP A 81 -14.79 3.02 3.78
N SER A 82 -14.86 3.42 5.07
CA SER A 82 -13.72 3.76 5.93
C SER A 82 -12.69 2.63 6.08
N VAL A 83 -11.56 2.79 5.39
CA VAL A 83 -10.32 2.02 5.60
C VAL A 83 -9.38 2.63 6.63
N ALA A 84 -9.82 3.67 7.36
CA ALA A 84 -8.98 4.39 8.33
C ALA A 84 -8.38 3.48 9.42
N ASP A 85 -8.99 2.32 9.67
CA ASP A 85 -8.56 1.37 10.72
C ASP A 85 -7.93 0.09 10.16
N TRP A 86 -7.58 0.04 8.87
CA TRP A 86 -6.97 -1.16 8.29
C TRP A 86 -5.49 -1.27 8.66
N PRO A 87 -4.98 -2.48 8.96
CA PRO A 87 -3.55 -2.72 9.08
C PRO A 87 -2.81 -2.32 7.80
N LEU A 88 -1.61 -1.77 7.94
CA LEU A 88 -0.77 -1.32 6.81
C LEU A 88 -0.58 -2.42 5.76
N ASP A 89 -0.30 -3.65 6.17
CA ASP A 89 -0.15 -4.80 5.26
C ASP A 89 -1.39 -5.02 4.37
N SER A 90 -2.59 -4.83 4.93
CA SER A 90 -3.84 -4.98 4.19
C SER A 90 -4.07 -3.82 3.20
N LEU A 91 -3.69 -2.59 3.58
CA LEU A 91 -3.73 -1.43 2.70
C LEU A 91 -2.76 -1.60 1.53
N LEU A 92 -1.52 -2.03 1.81
CA LEU A 92 -0.48 -2.29 0.80
C LEU A 92 -0.92 -3.37 -0.18
N GLN A 93 -1.43 -4.50 0.32
CA GLN A 93 -1.92 -5.56 -0.54
C GLN A 93 -3.05 -5.07 -1.44
N CYS A 94 -4.04 -4.37 -0.89
CA CYS A 94 -5.16 -3.83 -1.67
C CYS A 94 -4.67 -2.84 -2.73
N ALA A 95 -3.73 -1.96 -2.37
CA ALA A 95 -3.19 -0.97 -3.27
C ALA A 95 -2.39 -1.59 -4.42
N VAL A 96 -1.54 -2.58 -4.14
CA VAL A 96 -0.80 -3.35 -5.17
C VAL A 96 -1.74 -4.16 -6.05
N GLU A 97 -2.79 -4.78 -5.48
CA GLU A 97 -3.80 -5.50 -6.28
C GLU A 97 -4.61 -4.56 -7.18
N HIS A 98 -4.87 -3.33 -6.75
CA HIS A 98 -5.61 -2.32 -7.51
C HIS A 98 -4.77 -1.64 -8.60
N ALA A 99 -3.61 -1.07 -8.24
CA ALA A 99 -2.73 -0.36 -9.19
C ALA A 99 -1.88 -1.30 -10.04
N GLY A 100 -1.53 -2.48 -9.52
CA GLY A 100 -0.47 -3.32 -10.06
C GLY A 100 0.94 -2.78 -9.72
N TRP A 101 1.95 -3.55 -10.12
CA TRP A 101 3.35 -3.12 -10.02
C TRP A 101 3.68 -2.08 -11.10
N SER A 102 4.50 -1.09 -10.75
CA SER A 102 4.90 0.05 -11.60
C SER A 102 6.25 -0.15 -12.30
N ASP A 103 6.78 -1.39 -12.33
CA ASP A 103 8.04 -1.70 -13.03
C ASP A 103 7.90 -1.50 -14.56
N ARG A 104 9.04 -1.34 -15.27
CA ARG A 104 9.07 -1.18 -16.74
C ARG A 104 8.33 -2.28 -17.52
N ALA A 105 8.13 -3.46 -16.92
CA ALA A 105 7.49 -4.60 -17.57
C ALA A 105 5.95 -4.58 -17.45
N SER A 106 5.41 -3.84 -16.50
CA SER A 106 3.99 -3.85 -16.15
C SER A 106 3.21 -2.71 -16.81
N ASN A 107 3.33 -2.60 -18.14
CA ASN A 107 2.43 -1.77 -18.96
C ASN A 107 1.11 -2.50 -19.28
N ARG A 108 0.53 -3.18 -18.30
CA ARG A 108 -0.80 -3.81 -18.42
C ARG A 108 -1.70 -3.37 -17.29
N ARG A 109 -2.42 -2.27 -17.55
CA ARG A 109 -3.71 -2.00 -16.93
C ARG A 109 -4.57 -3.25 -17.06
N LYS A 110 -4.81 -3.93 -15.94
CA LYS A 110 -5.94 -4.83 -15.81
C LYS A 110 -6.90 -4.17 -14.85
N THR A 111 -7.97 -3.65 -15.43
CA THR A 111 -9.24 -3.37 -14.77
C THR A 111 -9.54 -4.54 -13.81
N LEU A 112 -9.45 -4.30 -12.51
CA LEU A 112 -9.87 -5.27 -11.51
C LEU A 112 -10.97 -4.64 -10.66
N HIS A 113 -12.13 -5.25 -10.83
CA HIS A 113 -13.36 -5.22 -10.06
C HIS A 113 -13.35 -4.32 -8.83
N HIS A 114 -14.30 -3.37 -8.79
CA HIS A 114 -14.69 -2.65 -7.59
C HIS A 114 -14.73 -3.62 -6.40
N TRP A 115 -13.78 -3.48 -5.50
CA TRP A 115 -13.84 -4.21 -4.25
C TRP A 115 -14.78 -3.41 -3.34
N LEU A 116 -16.07 -3.78 -3.34
CA LEU A 116 -17.00 -3.36 -2.29
C LEU A 116 -16.59 -4.08 -1.01
N ILE A 117 -15.52 -3.63 -0.36
CA ILE A 117 -15.04 -4.25 0.88
C ILE A 117 -15.72 -3.57 2.07
N PHE A 118 -16.58 -4.33 2.73
CA PHE A 118 -17.02 -4.07 4.10
C PHE A 118 -16.18 -4.94 5.03
N VAL A 119 -15.19 -4.38 5.74
CA VAL A 119 -14.55 -5.08 6.87
C VAL A 119 -14.80 -4.29 8.14
N PRO A 120 -15.78 -4.67 8.97
CA PRO A 120 -15.92 -4.11 10.30
C PRO A 120 -14.74 -4.55 11.19
N ARG A 121 -14.29 -3.65 12.07
CA ARG A 121 -13.20 -3.83 13.05
C ARG A 121 -13.21 -5.19 13.79
N THR A 122 -14.39 -5.78 13.96
CA THR A 122 -14.57 -7.09 14.60
C THR A 122 -13.91 -8.24 13.84
N LEU A 123 -13.76 -8.17 12.51
CA LEU A 123 -13.15 -9.25 11.74
C LEU A 123 -11.62 -9.29 11.88
N PHE A 124 -10.96 -8.14 12.04
CA PHE A 124 -9.52 -8.11 12.37
C PHE A 124 -9.22 -8.62 13.78
N ARG A 125 -10.17 -8.48 14.72
CA ARG A 125 -10.06 -9.09 16.07
C ARG A 125 -10.10 -10.62 16.05
N LEU A 126 -10.51 -11.25 14.94
CA LEU A 126 -10.50 -12.70 14.76
C LEU A 126 -9.13 -13.22 14.26
N GLY A 127 -8.12 -12.36 14.11
CA GLY A 127 -6.79 -12.75 13.64
C GLY A 127 -6.72 -13.03 12.13
N ILE A 128 -7.75 -12.65 11.37
CA ILE A 128 -7.76 -12.79 9.92
C ILE A 128 -7.05 -11.56 9.33
N ASN A 129 -5.78 -11.75 8.94
CA ASN A 129 -4.97 -10.70 8.32
C ASN A 129 -4.92 -10.80 6.79
N ASN A 130 -5.58 -11.81 6.21
CA ASN A 130 -5.62 -12.01 4.76
C ASN A 130 -6.86 -11.29 4.18
N PRO A 131 -6.69 -10.28 3.31
CA PRO A 131 -7.78 -9.52 2.70
C PRO A 131 -8.76 -10.40 1.93
N ARG A 132 -8.30 -11.49 1.30
CA ARG A 132 -9.17 -12.42 0.57
C ARG A 132 -10.03 -13.26 1.50
N GLU A 133 -9.50 -13.67 2.65
CA GLU A 133 -10.26 -14.38 3.67
C GLU A 133 -11.24 -13.44 4.38
N LEU A 134 -10.82 -12.21 4.70
CA LEU A 134 -11.72 -11.17 5.22
C LEU A 134 -12.88 -10.91 4.26
N PHE A 135 -12.59 -10.82 2.97
CA PHE A 135 -13.60 -10.65 1.93
C PHE A 135 -14.55 -11.85 1.85
N ARG A 136 -14.02 -13.09 1.89
CA ARG A 136 -14.86 -14.30 1.91
C ARG A 136 -15.77 -14.32 3.13
N VAL A 137 -15.23 -14.07 4.33
CA VAL A 137 -15.99 -14.08 5.59
C VAL A 137 -17.03 -12.96 5.62
N ALA A 138 -16.68 -11.76 5.12
CA ALA A 138 -17.64 -10.67 4.99
C ALA A 138 -18.78 -11.03 4.02
N LEU A 139 -18.48 -11.64 2.87
CA LEU A 139 -19.50 -12.10 1.92
C LEU A 139 -20.42 -13.16 2.52
N ASP A 140 -19.88 -14.12 3.27
CA ASP A 140 -20.67 -15.17 3.92
C ASP A 140 -21.57 -14.60 5.02
N LEU A 141 -21.12 -13.58 5.76
CA LEU A 141 -21.92 -12.88 6.76
C LEU A 141 -23.06 -12.06 6.14
N PHE A 142 -22.86 -11.46 4.96
CA PHE A 142 -23.90 -10.73 4.25
C PHE A 142 -24.92 -11.64 3.55
N ARG A 143 -24.51 -12.82 3.07
CA ARG A 143 -25.42 -13.80 2.44
C ARG A 143 -26.38 -14.48 3.41
N ASN A 144 -26.08 -14.45 4.72
CA ASN A 144 -26.87 -15.08 5.77
C ASN A 144 -27.70 -14.08 6.59
N ARG A 145 -27.95 -12.87 6.06
CA ARG A 145 -28.94 -11.92 6.56
C ARG A 145 -30.05 -11.72 5.53
#